data_AF-A0A7S2D2I7-F1
#
_entry.id   AF-A0A7S2D2I7-F1
#
_cell.length_a   1.000
_cell.length_b   1.000
_cell.length_c   1.000
_cell.angle_alpha   90.00
_cell.angle_beta   90.00
_cell.angle_gamma   90.00
#
_symmetry.space_group_name_H-M   'P 1'
#
loop_
_entity.id
_entity.type
_entity.pdbx_description
1 polymer ?
#
loop_
_entity_poly.entity_id
_entity_poly.type
_entity_poly.pdbx_seq_one_letter_code
_entity_poly.pdbx_strand_id
1 'polypeptide(L)'
;KFHVGLPGSLGSCQLPFMTLSELADKVTIAYLVIHGAICWISDVQIILPDVIGDSLYHAIYGLAGLDAVVDSWASGQGDFLVELKPLWFKTFIYAEMLIQFPLICWLVPQWIRRNGSNKVRTLSIVYAVHVSTTMVPIMPELIAGMWREPRHVTLVAVVVYAVWVVCPLVMLTRCLASDPLWPVAAKVKSK
;
A
#
# COMPACT_ATOMS: atom_id res chain seq x y z
N LYS A 1 53.26 33.42 -29.75
CA LYS A 1 52.41 32.38 -30.35
C LYS A 1 51.62 31.71 -29.23
N PHE A 2 50.33 32.05 -29.16
CA PHE A 2 49.19 31.47 -28.44
C PHE A 2 49.43 30.48 -27.29
N HIS A 3 49.16 30.95 -26.07
CA HIS A 3 48.53 30.14 -25.03
C HIS A 3 47.11 29.81 -25.46
N VAL A 4 46.81 28.53 -25.64
CA VAL A 4 45.43 28.02 -25.74
C VAL A 4 45.11 27.37 -24.41
N GLY A 5 44.37 28.09 -23.56
CA GLY A 5 43.64 27.49 -22.47
C GLY A 5 42.46 26.71 -23.04
N LEU A 6 42.27 25.48 -22.58
CA LEU A 6 41.00 24.77 -22.72
C LEU A 6 40.20 25.03 -21.45
N PRO A 7 39.10 25.82 -21.50
CA PRO A 7 38.15 25.89 -20.42
C PRO A 7 37.14 24.75 -20.57
N GLY A 8 36.78 24.13 -19.44
CA GLY A 8 35.58 23.30 -19.34
C GLY A 8 35.84 21.82 -19.15
N SER A 9 36.15 21.42 -17.92
CA SER A 9 35.69 20.11 -17.45
C SER A 9 34.16 20.16 -17.48
N LEU A 10 33.56 19.56 -18.50
CA LEU A 10 32.15 19.20 -18.49
C LEU A 10 31.92 18.36 -17.23
N GLY A 11 31.35 18.98 -16.21
CA GLY A 11 30.86 18.29 -15.04
C GLY A 11 29.90 17.23 -15.55
N SER A 12 30.32 15.98 -15.50
CA SER A 12 29.46 14.85 -15.76
C SER A 12 28.30 14.97 -14.79
N CYS A 13 27.13 15.34 -15.29
CA CYS A 13 25.88 15.21 -14.59
C CYS A 13 25.64 13.70 -14.43
N GLN A 14 26.30 13.10 -13.43
CA GLN A 14 25.94 11.77 -12.97
C GLN A 14 24.58 11.94 -12.30
N LEU A 15 23.52 11.68 -13.06
CA LEU A 15 22.21 11.45 -12.45
C LEU A 15 22.42 10.41 -11.35
N PRO A 16 22.02 10.67 -10.10
CA PRO A 16 22.26 9.75 -9.01
C PRO A 16 21.49 8.46 -9.30
N PHE A 17 22.22 7.41 -9.71
CA PHE A 17 21.64 6.09 -9.89
C PHE A 17 21.19 5.59 -8.52
N MET A 18 19.87 5.49 -8.34
CA MET A 18 19.27 4.92 -7.15
C MET A 18 19.54 3.42 -7.12
N THR A 19 19.95 2.90 -5.96
CA THR A 19 20.09 1.44 -5.79
C THR A 19 18.72 0.76 -5.79
N LEU A 20 18.66 -0.53 -6.18
CA LEU A 20 17.41 -1.29 -6.15
C LEU A 20 16.79 -1.35 -4.73
N SER A 21 17.63 -1.41 -3.69
CA SER A 21 17.19 -1.34 -2.29
C SER A 21 16.57 0.00 -1.94
N GLU A 22 17.16 1.11 -2.39
CA GLU A 22 16.61 2.45 -2.13
C GLU A 22 15.30 2.67 -2.88
N LEU A 23 15.18 2.14 -4.09
CA LEU A 23 13.94 2.18 -4.85
C LEU A 23 12.85 1.37 -4.14
N ALA A 24 13.16 0.14 -3.72
CA ALA A 24 12.24 -0.70 -2.96
C ALA A 24 11.79 -0.04 -1.66
N ASP A 25 12.70 0.62 -0.93
CA ASP A 25 12.38 1.35 0.29
C ASP A 25 11.42 2.52 0.01
N LYS A 26 11.66 3.31 -1.05
CA LYS A 26 10.78 4.42 -1.43
C LYS A 26 9.41 3.95 -1.89
N VAL A 27 9.35 2.91 -2.73
CA VAL A 27 8.11 2.29 -3.17
C VAL A 27 7.31 1.79 -1.97
N THR A 28 7.98 1.11 -1.02
CA THR A 28 7.32 0.62 0.20
C THR A 28 6.77 1.75 1.05
N ILE A 29 7.52 2.84 1.25
CA ILE A 29 7.03 4.00 2.02
C ILE A 29 5.80 4.62 1.36
N ALA A 30 5.87 4.90 0.06
CA ALA A 30 4.76 5.48 -0.69
C ALA A 30 3.52 4.58 -0.61
N TYR A 31 3.72 3.27 -0.83
CA TYR A 31 2.70 2.26 -0.72
C TYR A 31 2.05 2.22 0.67
N LEU A 32 2.81 2.16 1.76
CA LEU A 32 2.25 2.08 3.11
C LEU A 32 1.43 3.35 3.46
N VAL A 33 1.87 4.52 3.02
CA VAL A 33 1.15 5.79 3.23
C VAL A 33 -0.16 5.79 2.44
N ILE A 34 -0.11 5.44 1.15
CA ILE A 34 -1.30 5.38 0.30
C ILE A 34 -2.30 4.34 0.82
N HIS A 35 -1.81 3.15 1.20
CA HIS A 35 -2.64 2.10 1.74
C HIS A 35 -3.30 2.53 3.05
N GLY A 36 -2.56 3.14 3.98
CA GLY A 36 -3.13 3.65 5.22
C GLY A 36 -4.25 4.66 4.97
N ALA A 37 -4.10 5.53 3.97
CA ALA A 37 -5.15 6.47 3.58
C ALA A 37 -6.37 5.76 2.98
N ILE A 38 -6.17 4.79 2.07
CA ILE A 38 -7.26 4.05 1.42
C ILE A 38 -8.03 3.16 2.43
N CYS A 39 -7.32 2.48 3.34
CA CYS A 39 -7.93 1.73 4.44
C CYS A 39 -8.95 2.58 5.20
N TRP A 40 -8.58 3.82 5.52
CA TRP A 40 -9.41 4.72 6.33
C TRP A 40 -10.48 5.45 5.52
N ILE A 41 -10.18 5.83 4.29
CA ILE A 41 -11.08 6.64 3.46
C ILE A 41 -12.07 5.77 2.70
N SER A 42 -11.68 4.59 2.24
CA SER A 42 -12.45 3.75 1.32
C SER A 42 -12.83 2.41 1.95
N ASP A 43 -11.86 1.63 2.42
CA ASP A 43 -12.12 0.23 2.79
C ASP A 43 -13.04 0.11 4.00
N VAL A 44 -12.82 0.93 5.03
CA VAL A 44 -13.66 0.93 6.23
C VAL A 44 -15.14 1.18 5.92
N GLN A 45 -15.47 1.90 4.84
CA GLN A 45 -16.86 2.18 4.45
C GLN A 45 -17.66 0.91 4.14
N ILE A 46 -16.99 -0.20 3.82
CA ILE A 46 -17.63 -1.50 3.57
C ILE A 46 -18.25 -2.09 4.83
N ILE A 47 -17.64 -1.85 5.99
CA ILE A 47 -18.06 -2.43 7.29
C ILE A 47 -18.65 -1.40 8.24
N LEU A 48 -18.42 -0.11 8.02
CA LEU A 48 -18.80 0.93 8.97
C LEU A 48 -20.32 1.00 9.20
N PRO A 49 -21.20 0.89 8.19
CA PRO A 49 -22.65 0.84 8.40
C PRO A 49 -23.08 -0.27 9.38
N ASP A 50 -22.44 -1.45 9.29
CA ASP A 50 -22.72 -2.59 10.17
C ASP A 50 -22.30 -2.31 11.63
N VAL A 51 -21.32 -1.42 11.86
CA VAL A 51 -20.73 -1.15 13.18
C VAL A 51 -21.37 0.05 13.88
N ILE A 52 -21.64 1.14 13.15
CA ILE A 52 -22.09 2.41 13.73
C ILE A 52 -23.48 2.85 13.27
N GLY A 53 -24.10 2.10 12.35
CA GLY A 53 -25.40 2.41 11.77
C GLY A 53 -25.36 3.45 10.65
N ASP A 54 -26.31 3.35 9.72
CA ASP A 54 -26.38 4.16 8.50
C ASP A 54 -26.41 5.67 8.77
N SER A 55 -27.12 6.10 9.81
CA SER A 55 -27.26 7.52 10.13
C SER A 55 -25.91 8.17 10.48
N LEU A 56 -25.07 7.49 11.26
CA LEU A 56 -23.76 8.04 11.64
C LEU A 56 -22.76 7.85 10.50
N TYR A 57 -22.85 6.76 9.75
CA TYR A 57 -22.07 6.54 8.53
C TYR A 57 -22.24 7.70 7.53
N HIS A 58 -23.48 8.04 7.14
CA HIS A 58 -23.72 9.13 6.20
C HIS A 58 -23.34 10.50 6.77
N ALA A 59 -23.43 10.70 8.09
CA ALA A 59 -22.94 11.92 8.72
C ALA A 59 -21.41 12.08 8.60
N ILE A 60 -20.64 10.99 8.66
CA ILE A 60 -19.17 11.05 8.60
C ILE A 60 -18.69 11.08 7.13
N TYR A 61 -19.16 10.16 6.31
CA TYR A 61 -18.66 9.97 4.93
C TYR A 61 -19.47 10.72 3.89
N GLY A 62 -20.80 10.77 4.05
CA GLY A 62 -21.69 11.47 3.14
C GLY A 62 -21.47 12.99 3.14
N LEU A 63 -21.19 13.60 4.30
CA LEU A 63 -20.86 15.03 4.36
C LEU A 63 -19.58 15.40 3.59
N ALA A 64 -18.64 14.46 3.50
CA ALA A 64 -17.40 14.64 2.76
C ALA A 64 -17.50 14.15 1.29
N GLY A 65 -18.65 13.61 0.87
CA GLY A 65 -18.87 13.03 -0.45
C GLY A 65 -18.02 11.77 -0.74
N LEU A 66 -17.51 11.12 0.29
CA LEU A 66 -16.60 9.98 0.16
C LEU A 66 -17.32 8.67 -0.19
N ASP A 67 -18.59 8.55 0.17
CA ASP A 67 -19.46 7.45 -0.23
C ASP A 67 -19.69 7.46 -1.74
N ALA A 68 -20.01 8.63 -2.30
CA ALA A 68 -20.20 8.80 -3.74
C ALA A 68 -18.95 8.47 -4.57
N VAL A 69 -17.74 8.72 -4.03
CA VAL A 69 -16.48 8.36 -4.69
C VAL A 69 -16.32 6.84 -4.77
N VAL A 70 -16.60 6.12 -3.68
CA VAL A 70 -16.52 4.66 -3.63
C VAL A 70 -17.59 4.02 -4.51
N ASP A 71 -18.82 4.54 -4.50
CA ASP A 71 -19.90 4.05 -5.35
C ASP A 71 -19.61 4.29 -6.84
N SER A 72 -19.03 5.46 -7.18
CA SER A 72 -18.60 5.78 -8.54
C SER A 72 -17.47 4.86 -9.02
N TRP A 73 -16.53 4.52 -8.14
CA TRP A 73 -15.52 3.50 -8.43
C TRP A 73 -16.17 2.14 -8.69
N ALA A 74 -17.02 1.67 -7.76
CA ALA A 74 -17.61 0.35 -7.83
C ALA A 74 -18.42 0.15 -9.11
N SER A 75 -19.32 1.09 -9.40
CA SER A 75 -20.14 1.06 -10.61
C SER A 75 -19.32 1.26 -11.89
N GLY A 76 -18.40 2.24 -11.90
CA GLY A 76 -17.61 2.58 -13.08
C GLY A 76 -16.59 1.52 -13.47
N GLN A 77 -16.12 0.71 -12.53
CA GLN A 77 -15.15 -0.35 -12.77
C GLN A 77 -15.74 -1.77 -12.74
N GLY A 78 -17.05 -1.90 -12.46
CA GLY A 78 -17.69 -3.20 -12.27
C GLY A 78 -17.17 -3.97 -11.05
N ASP A 79 -16.65 -3.26 -10.04
CA ASP A 79 -16.07 -3.85 -8.84
C ASP A 79 -17.17 -4.35 -7.90
N PHE A 80 -17.61 -5.57 -8.19
CA PHE A 80 -18.69 -6.23 -7.47
C PHE A 80 -18.36 -6.60 -6.03
N LEU A 81 -17.07 -6.63 -5.66
CA LEU A 81 -16.66 -6.88 -4.28
C LEU A 81 -17.03 -5.69 -3.41
N VAL A 82 -16.78 -4.47 -3.92
CA VAL A 82 -17.16 -3.22 -3.26
C VAL A 82 -18.67 -2.97 -3.34
N GLU A 83 -19.30 -3.24 -4.48
CA GLU A 83 -20.73 -3.01 -4.68
C GLU A 83 -21.60 -3.91 -3.79
N LEU A 84 -21.33 -5.22 -3.79
CA LEU A 84 -22.19 -6.21 -3.12
C LEU A 84 -21.76 -6.54 -1.71
N LYS A 85 -20.52 -6.19 -1.35
CA LYS A 85 -19.94 -6.38 -0.01
C LYS A 85 -20.18 -7.80 0.51
N PRO A 86 -19.79 -8.86 -0.24
CA PRO A 86 -20.07 -10.24 0.17
C PRO A 86 -19.43 -10.55 1.52
N LEU A 87 -20.07 -11.40 2.32
CA LEU A 87 -19.66 -11.62 3.71
C LEU A 87 -18.17 -11.99 3.85
N TRP A 88 -17.66 -12.88 3.00
CA TRP A 88 -16.25 -13.28 3.02
C TRP A 88 -15.31 -12.09 2.77
N PHE A 89 -15.67 -11.17 1.87
CA PHE A 89 -14.87 -9.98 1.59
C PHE A 89 -14.90 -9.02 2.77
N LYS A 90 -16.06 -8.81 3.39
CA LYS A 90 -16.17 -8.04 4.65
C LYS A 90 -15.27 -8.60 5.75
N THR A 91 -15.11 -9.93 5.85
CA THR A 91 -14.19 -10.51 6.84
C THR A 91 -12.72 -10.07 6.64
N PHE A 92 -12.28 -9.89 5.38
CA PHE A 92 -10.95 -9.35 5.11
C PHE A 92 -10.84 -7.88 5.50
N ILE A 93 -11.86 -7.07 5.26
CA ILE A 93 -11.86 -5.66 5.68
C ILE A 93 -11.88 -5.54 7.21
N TYR A 94 -12.62 -6.40 7.93
CA TYR A 94 -12.52 -6.47 9.39
C TYR A 94 -11.10 -6.82 9.85
N ALA A 95 -10.48 -7.85 9.24
CA ALA A 95 -9.11 -8.21 9.57
C ALA A 95 -8.12 -7.08 9.27
N GLU A 96 -8.35 -6.35 8.17
CA GLU A 96 -7.58 -5.18 7.79
C GLU A 96 -7.64 -4.11 8.88
N MET A 97 -8.84 -3.73 9.33
CA MET A 97 -9.01 -2.70 10.35
C MET A 97 -8.44 -3.12 11.72
N LEU A 98 -8.48 -4.41 12.07
CA LEU A 98 -8.04 -4.91 13.36
C LEU A 98 -6.53 -5.21 13.42
N ILE A 99 -5.92 -5.59 12.29
CA ILE A 99 -4.54 -6.09 12.24
C ILE A 99 -3.69 -5.21 11.33
N GLN A 100 -4.09 -5.08 10.07
CA GLN A 100 -3.28 -4.43 9.03
C GLN A 100 -3.14 -2.92 9.27
N PHE A 101 -4.24 -2.21 9.54
CA PHE A 101 -4.23 -0.77 9.73
C PHE A 101 -3.42 -0.34 10.97
N PRO A 102 -3.56 -0.97 12.16
CA PRO A 102 -2.67 -0.70 13.29
C PRO A 102 -1.20 -0.94 12.96
N LEU A 103 -0.89 -2.00 12.18
CA LEU A 103 0.46 -2.26 11.72
C LEU A 103 0.97 -1.16 10.77
N ILE A 104 0.15 -0.66 9.84
CA ILE A 104 0.52 0.46 8.95
C ILE A 104 0.88 1.69 9.77
N CYS A 105 0.00 2.09 10.70
CA CYS A 105 0.21 3.25 11.57
C CYS A 105 1.53 3.15 12.35
N TRP A 106 1.90 1.94 12.76
CA TRP A 106 3.19 1.69 13.40
C TRP A 106 4.35 1.67 12.40
N LEU A 107 4.22 1.02 11.24
CA LEU A 107 5.29 0.78 10.27
C LEU A 107 5.71 2.03 9.49
N VAL A 108 4.76 2.84 9.03
CA VAL A 108 5.03 4.07 8.24
C VAL A 108 6.14 4.94 8.89
N PRO A 109 6.03 5.35 10.16
CA PRO A 109 7.05 6.17 10.78
C PRO A 109 8.39 5.43 11.00
N GLN A 110 8.41 4.09 11.06
CA GLN A 110 9.67 3.33 11.17
C GLN A 110 10.39 3.24 9.83
N TRP A 111 9.65 3.03 8.73
CA TRP A 111 10.19 3.00 7.37
C TRP A 111 10.71 4.38 6.95
N ILE A 112 9.98 5.46 7.25
CA ILE A 112 10.44 6.84 6.99
C ILE A 112 11.75 7.13 7.73
N ARG A 113 11.87 6.70 8.99
CA ARG A 113 13.08 6.89 9.80
C ARG A 113 14.19 5.88 9.51
N ARG A 114 13.96 4.92 8.61
CA ARG A 114 14.88 3.81 8.30
C ARG A 114 15.38 3.10 9.56
N ASN A 115 14.46 2.79 10.47
CA ASN A 115 14.81 2.17 11.74
C ASN A 115 15.33 0.73 11.52
N GLY A 116 16.62 0.51 11.77
CA GLY A 116 17.31 -0.78 11.60
C GLY A 116 16.92 -1.89 12.59
N SER A 117 15.85 -1.73 13.38
CA SER A 117 15.40 -2.75 14.33
C SER A 117 14.83 -4.00 13.62
N ASN A 118 15.23 -5.18 14.08
CA ASN A 118 14.65 -6.46 13.62
C ASN A 118 13.13 -6.52 13.81
N LYS A 119 12.57 -5.76 14.75
CA LYS A 119 11.11 -5.66 14.91
C LYS A 119 10.44 -5.06 13.68
N VAL A 120 11.06 -4.06 13.04
CA VAL A 120 10.52 -3.42 11.82
C VAL A 120 10.49 -4.43 10.69
N ARG A 121 11.58 -5.19 10.52
CA ARG A 121 11.66 -6.27 9.54
C ARG A 121 10.57 -7.32 9.77
N THR A 122 10.48 -7.89 10.97
CA THR A 122 9.50 -8.93 11.29
C THR A 122 8.06 -8.46 11.09
N LEU A 123 7.72 -7.26 11.58
CA LEU A 123 6.36 -6.73 11.43
C LEU A 123 6.02 -6.36 9.99
N SER A 124 7.02 -5.95 9.18
CA SER A 124 6.84 -5.76 7.74
C SER A 124 6.55 -7.08 7.03
N ILE A 125 7.22 -8.17 7.41
CA ILE A 125 6.94 -9.51 6.86
C ILE A 125 5.52 -9.93 7.23
N VAL A 126 5.11 -9.80 8.49
CA VAL A 126 3.75 -10.13 8.95
C VAL A 126 2.71 -9.36 8.14
N TYR A 127 2.90 -8.05 8.00
CA TYR A 127 2.03 -7.20 7.19
C TYR A 127 1.98 -7.70 5.72
N ALA A 128 3.13 -7.94 5.08
CA ALA A 128 3.16 -8.31 3.67
C ALA A 128 2.47 -9.64 3.41
N VAL A 129 2.67 -10.62 4.30
CA VAL A 129 2.03 -11.93 4.23
C VAL A 129 0.52 -11.81 4.43
N HIS A 130 0.08 -10.97 5.36
CA HIS A 130 -1.34 -10.74 5.59
C HIS A 130 -2.03 -10.16 4.34
N VAL A 131 -1.52 -9.05 3.78
CA VAL A 131 -2.06 -8.48 2.53
C VAL A 131 -2.02 -9.49 1.38
N SER A 132 -0.94 -10.25 1.25
CA SER A 132 -0.85 -11.28 0.21
C SER A 132 -1.95 -12.32 0.38
N THR A 133 -2.28 -12.71 1.61
CA THR A 133 -3.32 -13.70 1.92
C THR A 133 -4.72 -13.19 1.59
N THR A 134 -5.02 -11.91 1.81
CA THR A 134 -6.31 -11.32 1.41
C THR A 134 -6.42 -11.21 -0.11
N MET A 135 -5.31 -10.94 -0.81
CA MET A 135 -5.30 -10.80 -2.26
C MET A 135 -5.41 -12.12 -3.03
N VAL A 136 -5.00 -13.25 -2.45
CA VAL A 136 -5.11 -14.58 -3.07
C VAL A 136 -6.54 -14.91 -3.53
N PRO A 137 -7.60 -14.71 -2.74
CA PRO A 137 -8.98 -14.89 -3.20
C PRO A 137 -9.52 -13.71 -4.02
N ILE A 138 -9.09 -12.47 -3.75
CA ILE A 138 -9.62 -11.27 -4.44
C ILE A 138 -9.20 -11.24 -5.92
N MET A 139 -7.92 -11.45 -6.22
CA MET A 139 -7.42 -11.32 -7.60
C MET A 139 -8.09 -12.28 -8.59
N PRO A 140 -8.22 -13.59 -8.31
CA PRO A 140 -8.90 -14.51 -9.23
C PRO A 140 -10.37 -14.14 -9.46
N GLU A 141 -11.08 -13.67 -8.44
CA GLU A 141 -12.48 -13.24 -8.57
C GLU A 141 -12.61 -12.01 -9.47
N LEU A 142 -11.73 -11.02 -9.33
CA LEU A 142 -11.71 -9.85 -10.22
C LEU A 142 -11.32 -10.22 -11.66
N ILE A 143 -10.31 -11.08 -11.84
CA ILE A 143 -9.89 -11.56 -13.15
C ILE A 143 -11.01 -12.36 -13.83
N ALA A 144 -11.67 -13.26 -13.11
CA ALA A 144 -12.80 -14.01 -13.62
C ALA A 144 -13.98 -13.07 -13.93
N GLY A 145 -14.16 -12.02 -13.13
CA GLY A 145 -15.15 -10.96 -13.34
C GLY A 145 -14.92 -10.13 -14.61
N MET A 146 -13.76 -10.18 -15.26
CA MET A 146 -13.60 -9.55 -16.58
C MET A 146 -14.42 -10.27 -17.67
N TRP A 147 -14.75 -11.55 -17.46
CA TRP A 147 -15.34 -12.44 -18.46
C TRP A 147 -16.75 -12.95 -18.08
N ARG A 148 -17.31 -12.57 -16.93
CA ARG A 148 -18.56 -13.11 -16.40
C ARG A 148 -19.72 -12.11 -16.53
N GLU A 149 -20.68 -12.37 -17.41
CA GLU A 149 -21.94 -11.61 -17.45
C GLU A 149 -22.75 -11.73 -16.14
N PRO A 150 -23.50 -10.68 -15.73
CA PRO A 150 -23.64 -9.37 -16.39
C PRO A 150 -22.52 -8.37 -16.02
N ARG A 151 -21.47 -8.81 -15.35
CA ARG A 151 -20.49 -7.94 -14.69
C ARG A 151 -19.22 -7.88 -15.50
N HIS A 152 -18.87 -6.71 -16.00
CA HIS A 152 -17.60 -6.50 -16.68
C HIS A 152 -16.66 -5.73 -15.78
N VAL A 153 -15.91 -6.47 -14.96
CA VAL A 153 -14.77 -5.88 -14.23
C VAL A 153 -13.80 -5.32 -15.26
N THR A 154 -13.39 -4.07 -15.10
CA THR A 154 -12.47 -3.44 -16.04
C THR A 154 -11.04 -3.92 -15.81
N LEU A 155 -10.21 -3.85 -16.85
CA LEU A 155 -8.76 -4.04 -16.69
C LEU A 155 -8.16 -3.02 -15.69
N VAL A 156 -8.73 -1.82 -15.60
CA VAL A 156 -8.30 -0.78 -14.65
C VAL A 156 -8.46 -1.27 -13.21
N ALA A 157 -9.61 -1.86 -12.86
CA ALA A 157 -9.78 -2.47 -11.53
C ALA A 157 -8.71 -3.54 -11.27
N VAL A 158 -8.50 -4.48 -12.20
CA VAL A 158 -7.51 -5.54 -12.02
C VAL A 158 -6.09 -4.99 -11.82
N VAL A 159 -5.70 -3.97 -12.59
CA VAL A 159 -4.36 -3.34 -12.47
C VAL A 159 -4.21 -2.59 -11.14
N VAL A 160 -5.25 -1.89 -10.70
CA VAL A 160 -5.24 -1.20 -9.40
C VAL A 160 -5.10 -2.21 -8.25
N TYR A 161 -5.86 -3.30 -8.28
CA TYR A 161 -5.73 -4.35 -7.26
C TYR A 161 -4.39 -5.09 -7.33
N ALA A 162 -3.77 -5.19 -8.51
CA ALA A 162 -2.43 -5.77 -8.65
C ALA A 162 -1.36 -4.98 -7.89
N VAL A 163 -1.55 -3.68 -7.62
CA VAL A 163 -0.64 -2.89 -6.75
C VAL A 163 -0.59 -3.49 -5.35
N TRP A 164 -1.73 -3.93 -4.81
CA TRP A 164 -1.86 -4.60 -3.51
C TRP A 164 -1.23 -6.00 -3.49
N VAL A 165 -0.83 -6.54 -4.63
CA VAL A 165 -0.04 -7.77 -4.72
C VAL A 165 1.44 -7.44 -4.86
N VAL A 166 1.77 -6.60 -5.84
CA VAL A 166 3.17 -6.32 -6.22
C VAL A 166 3.91 -5.60 -5.11
N CYS A 167 3.33 -4.56 -4.50
CA CYS A 167 4.03 -3.76 -3.49
C CYS A 167 4.34 -4.56 -2.21
N PRO A 168 3.41 -5.36 -1.64
CA PRO A 168 3.73 -6.28 -0.54
C PRO A 168 4.81 -7.29 -0.89
N LEU A 169 4.83 -7.83 -2.11
CA LEU A 169 5.88 -8.75 -2.54
C LEU A 169 7.25 -8.06 -2.67
N VAL A 170 7.29 -6.82 -3.17
CA VAL A 170 8.52 -6.00 -3.16
C VAL A 170 9.00 -5.76 -1.72
N MET A 171 8.10 -5.40 -0.81
CA MET A 171 8.46 -5.22 0.59
C MET A 171 8.93 -6.55 1.24
N LEU A 172 8.25 -7.66 0.96
CA LEU A 172 8.59 -8.99 1.48
C LEU A 172 9.97 -9.42 1.01
N THR A 173 10.24 -9.35 -0.30
CA THR A 173 11.55 -9.68 -0.87
C THR A 173 12.66 -8.80 -0.30
N ARG A 174 12.41 -7.49 -0.13
CA ARG A 174 13.33 -6.56 0.53
C ARG A 174 13.63 -6.95 1.98
N CYS A 175 12.63 -7.42 2.73
CA CYS A 175 12.79 -7.89 4.11
C CYS A 175 13.48 -9.25 4.20
N LEU A 176 13.24 -10.16 3.27
CA LEU A 176 13.87 -11.48 3.24
C LEU A 176 15.35 -11.40 2.81
N ALA A 177 15.69 -10.47 1.92
CA ALA A 177 17.05 -10.27 1.43
C ALA A 177 17.96 -9.48 2.40
N SER A 178 17.49 -9.07 3.57
CA SER A 178 18.28 -8.29 4.52
C SER A 178 17.97 -8.66 5.95
N ASP A 179 18.99 -8.68 6.81
CA ASP A 179 18.84 -8.91 8.24
C ASP A 179 19.96 -8.18 9.00
N PRO A 180 19.71 -6.97 9.58
CA PRO A 180 18.50 -6.13 9.55
C PRO A 180 18.26 -5.36 8.22
N LEU A 181 17.10 -4.68 8.08
CA LEU A 181 16.76 -3.86 6.90
C LEU A 181 17.73 -2.69 6.65
N TRP A 182 18.13 -2.01 7.73
CA TRP A 182 19.10 -0.91 7.73
C TRP A 182 20.06 -1.07 8.90
N PRO A 183 21.23 -0.43 8.88
CA PRO A 183 22.16 -0.48 10.01
C PRO A 183 21.51 0.00 11.31
N VAL A 184 21.76 -0.72 12.40
CA VAL A 184 21.30 -0.31 13.74
C VAL A 184 22.14 0.88 14.18
N ALA A 185 21.49 1.99 14.55
CA ALA A 185 22.19 3.15 15.09
C ALA A 185 23.01 2.76 16.32
N ALA A 186 24.30 3.09 16.33
CA ALA A 186 25.17 2.83 17.46
C ALA A 186 24.67 3.61 18.69
N LYS A 187 24.50 2.93 19.83
CA LYS A 187 24.19 3.61 21.10
C LYS A 187 25.40 4.47 21.49
N VAL A 188 25.27 5.79 21.40
CA VAL A 188 26.23 6.71 22.01
C VAL A 188 26.12 6.51 23.53
N LYS A 189 27.16 5.96 24.16
CA LYS A 189 27.22 5.86 25.62
C LYS A 189 27.32 7.28 26.19
N SER A 190 26.30 7.75 26.91
CA SER A 190 26.45 8.94 27.77
C SER A 190 27.38 8.57 28.91
N LYS A 191 28.50 9.29 29.03
CA LYS A 191 29.37 9.25 30.22
C LYS A 191 28.74 10.07 31.33
#